data_AF-A0AAU5H055-F1
#
_entry.id   AF-A0AAU5H055-F1
#
_cell.length_a   1.000
_cell.length_b   1.000
_cell.length_c   1.000
_cell.angle_alpha   90.00
_cell.angle_beta   90.00
_cell.angle_gamma   90.00
#
_symmetry.space_group_name_H-M   'P 1'
#
loop_
_entity.id
_entity.type
_entity.pdbx_description
1 polymer ?
#
loop_
_entity_poly.entity_id
_entity_poly.type
_entity_poly.pdbx_seq_one_letter_code
_entity_poly.pdbx_strand_id
1 'polypeptide(L)'
;MSDQTLAPSADATAWPEGVLYRFPTLFGSTVDVTPARTVHTWVVANCRACDADSPAGYRAKVNEWAQEHSAKCRALPRPTA
;
A
#
# COMPACT_ATOMS: atom_id res chain seq x y z
N MET A 1 -16.68 -17.96 -32.63
CA MET A 1 -16.60 -17.12 -31.43
C MET A 1 -15.38 -17.61 -30.66
N SER A 2 -14.30 -16.83 -30.64
CA SER A 2 -13.05 -17.28 -30.01
C SER A 2 -13.18 -17.19 -28.50
N ASP A 3 -13.09 -18.35 -27.85
CA ASP A 3 -13.07 -18.54 -26.41
C ASP A 3 -11.69 -18.14 -25.89
N GLN A 4 -11.56 -16.94 -25.33
CA GLN A 4 -10.35 -16.54 -24.62
C GLN A 4 -10.43 -17.09 -23.19
N THR A 5 -9.89 -18.29 -23.00
CA THR A 5 -9.48 -18.77 -21.67
C THR A 5 -8.44 -17.80 -21.12
N LEU A 6 -8.85 -16.97 -20.14
CA LEU A 6 -7.95 -16.12 -19.35
C LEU A 6 -7.02 -17.04 -18.53
N ALA A 7 -5.78 -17.19 -18.97
CA ALA A 7 -4.73 -17.73 -18.11
C ALA A 7 -4.59 -16.81 -16.87
N PRO A 8 -4.41 -17.34 -15.65
CA PRO A 8 -4.10 -16.50 -14.50
C PRO A 8 -2.76 -15.80 -14.77
N SER A 9 -2.75 -14.46 -14.74
CA SER A 9 -1.53 -13.67 -14.84
C SER A 9 -0.54 -14.14 -13.78
N ALA A 10 0.69 -14.46 -14.18
CA ALA A 10 1.71 -15.11 -13.36
C ALA A 10 2.29 -14.27 -12.21
N ASP A 11 1.62 -13.20 -11.76
CA ASP A 11 2.13 -12.26 -10.75
C ASP A 11 1.07 -11.91 -9.69
N ALA A 12 0.38 -12.92 -9.16
CA ALA A 12 -0.30 -12.75 -7.87
C ALA A 12 0.75 -12.63 -6.76
N THR A 13 1.37 -11.47 -6.64
CA THR A 13 2.27 -11.14 -5.52
C THR A 13 1.51 -11.45 -4.22
N ALA A 14 2.06 -12.34 -3.40
CA ALA A 14 1.47 -12.69 -2.12
C ALA A 14 1.21 -11.40 -1.30
N TRP A 15 0.02 -11.28 -0.75
CA TRP A 15 -0.32 -10.14 0.08
C TRP A 15 0.61 -10.13 1.32
N PRO A 16 1.25 -8.99 1.65
CA PRO A 16 2.19 -8.98 2.76
C PRO A 16 1.49 -9.19 4.10
N GLU A 17 2.19 -9.86 5.00
CA GLU A 17 1.72 -10.09 6.36
C GLU A 17 1.46 -8.75 7.09
N GLY A 18 0.35 -8.70 7.82
CA GLY A 18 -0.02 -7.54 8.64
C GLY A 18 -0.49 -6.29 7.88
N VAL A 19 -0.51 -6.33 6.54
CA VAL A 19 -1.04 -5.23 5.71
C VAL A 19 -2.55 -5.38 5.59
N LEU A 20 -3.29 -4.32 5.90
CA LEU A 20 -4.76 -4.28 5.80
C LEU A 20 -5.21 -3.67 4.46
N TYR A 21 -4.49 -2.65 3.99
CA TYR A 21 -4.71 -1.99 2.71
C TYR A 21 -3.37 -1.62 2.10
N ARG A 22 -3.30 -1.62 0.77
CA ARG A 22 -2.12 -1.25 0.02
C ARG A 22 -2.53 -0.36 -1.15
N PHE A 23 -1.90 0.79 -1.24
CA PHE A 23 -2.16 1.76 -2.31
C PHE A 23 -0.92 1.89 -3.20
N PRO A 24 -1.01 1.57 -4.51
CA PRO A 24 0.12 1.72 -5.41
C PRO A 24 0.45 3.19 -5.62
N THR A 25 1.74 3.48 -5.74
CA THR A 25 2.27 4.79 -6.14
C THR A 25 2.51 4.86 -7.64
N LEU A 26 2.71 6.06 -8.18
CA LEU A 26 2.95 6.28 -9.61
C LEU A 26 4.19 5.56 -10.17
N PHE A 27 5.20 5.29 -9.34
CA PHE A 27 6.46 4.69 -9.76
C PHE A 27 6.67 3.26 -9.22
N GLY A 28 5.58 2.53 -8.94
CA GLY A 28 5.63 1.10 -8.63
C GLY A 28 5.98 0.74 -7.19
N SER A 29 6.20 1.72 -6.31
CA SER A 29 6.24 1.49 -4.86
C SER A 29 4.83 1.50 -4.25
N THR A 30 4.69 1.29 -2.95
CA THR A 30 3.39 1.23 -2.26
C THR A 30 3.32 2.06 -0.99
N VAL A 31 2.10 2.46 -0.64
CA VAL A 31 1.74 2.90 0.71
C VAL A 31 1.00 1.76 1.39
N ASP A 32 1.57 1.22 2.46
CA ASP A 32 1.04 0.08 3.20
C ASP A 32 0.35 0.55 4.49
N VAL A 33 -0.92 0.19 4.67
CA VAL A 33 -1.67 0.43 5.91
C VAL A 33 -1.61 -0.81 6.79
N THR A 34 -1.22 -0.65 8.04
CA THR A 34 -1.02 -1.73 9.02
C THR A 34 -1.66 -1.35 10.36
N PRO A 35 -1.99 -2.32 11.24
CA PRO A 35 -2.42 -2.03 12.60
C PRO A 35 -1.37 -1.21 13.35
N ALA A 36 -1.83 -0.20 14.11
CA ALA A 36 -0.96 0.54 15.00
C ALA A 36 -0.58 -0.34 16.20
N ARG A 37 0.66 -0.21 16.69
CA ARG A 37 1.13 -0.96 17.87
C ARG A 37 0.63 -0.40 19.21
N THR A 38 0.16 0.84 19.22
CA THR A 38 -0.21 1.58 20.44
C THR A 38 -1.67 1.37 20.85
N VAL A 39 -2.57 1.28 19.87
CA VAL A 39 -4.01 1.12 20.08
C VAL A 39 -4.53 0.12 19.06
N HIS A 40 -5.08 -1.00 19.52
CA HIS A 40 -5.46 -2.15 18.69
C HIS A 40 -6.53 -1.84 17.61
N THR A 41 -7.28 -0.74 17.76
CA THR A 41 -8.27 -0.29 16.77
C THR A 41 -7.73 0.74 15.78
N TRP A 42 -6.52 1.26 16.02
CA TRP A 42 -5.90 2.26 15.16
C TRP A 42 -5.03 1.60 14.10
N VAL A 43 -4.76 2.35 13.05
CA VAL A 43 -3.87 1.94 11.96
C VAL A 43 -2.85 3.05 11.70
N VAL A 44 -1.78 2.69 11.00
CA VAL A 44 -0.75 3.59 10.46
C VAL A 44 -0.51 3.25 9.00
N ALA A 45 -0.19 4.24 8.18
CA ALA A 45 0.22 4.06 6.80
C ALA A 45 1.69 4.43 6.63
N ASN A 46 2.42 3.68 5.81
CA ASN A 46 3.85 3.92 5.55
C ASN A 46 4.10 3.87 4.04
N CYS A 47 4.68 4.93 3.49
CA CYS A 47 5.12 4.97 2.10
C CYS A 47 6.49 4.31 1.95
N ARG A 48 6.57 3.21 1.18
CA ARG A 48 7.81 2.46 0.94
C ARG A 48 8.79 3.17 0.00
N ALA A 49 8.37 4.27 -0.62
CA ALA A 49 9.19 5.03 -1.56
C ALA A 49 9.95 6.18 -0.89
N CYS A 50 9.28 6.94 -0.03
CA CYS A 50 9.81 8.19 0.56
C CYS A 50 9.87 8.18 2.09
N ASP A 51 9.52 7.06 2.73
CA ASP A 51 9.51 6.87 4.18
C ASP A 51 8.60 7.80 4.97
N ALA A 52 7.70 8.51 4.28
CA ALA A 52 6.63 9.24 4.95
C ALA A 52 5.64 8.27 5.60
N ASP A 53 5.27 8.56 6.85
CA ASP A 53 4.25 7.86 7.60
C ASP A 53 3.06 8.75 7.92
N SER A 54 1.88 8.13 8.08
CA SER A 54 0.74 8.80 8.68
C SER A 54 0.85 8.72 10.21
N PRO A 55 0.34 9.73 10.94
CA PRO A 55 0.01 9.54 12.34
C PRO A 55 -0.90 8.32 12.54
N ALA A 56 -0.76 7.64 13.68
CA ALA A 56 -1.69 6.58 14.05
C ALA A 56 -3.09 7.17 14.29
N GLY A 57 -4.12 6.49 13.79
CA GLY A 57 -5.48 6.97 13.98
C GLY A 57 -6.56 6.07 13.41
N TYR A 58 -7.76 6.62 13.32
CA TYR A 58 -8.91 5.92 12.75
C TYR A 58 -8.67 5.56 11.29
N ARG A 59 -9.05 4.33 10.94
CA ARG A 59 -8.89 3.75 9.60
C ARG A 59 -9.35 4.66 8.46
N ALA A 60 -10.48 5.34 8.61
CA ALA A 60 -10.98 6.24 7.57
C ALA A 60 -9.98 7.35 7.22
N LYS A 61 -9.44 8.05 8.23
CA LYS A 61 -8.47 9.14 8.04
C LYS A 61 -7.13 8.65 7.50
N VAL A 62 -6.65 7.51 8.00
CA VAL A 62 -5.37 6.95 7.55
C VAL A 62 -5.47 6.41 6.13
N ASN A 63 -6.59 5.81 5.75
CA ASN A 63 -6.83 5.37 4.38
C ASN A 63 -6.95 6.56 3.41
N GLU A 64 -7.62 7.64 3.81
CA GLU A 64 -7.67 8.88 3.04
C GLU A 64 -6.26 9.44 2.79
N TRP A 65 -5.46 9.59 3.85
CA TRP A 65 -4.06 10.00 3.70
C TRP A 65 -3.28 9.07 2.77
N ALA A 66 -3.41 7.75 2.95
CA ALA A 66 -2.66 6.77 2.17
C ALA A 66 -3.00 6.82 0.68
N GLN A 67 -4.29 6.96 0.35
CA GLN A 67 -4.78 7.10 -1.02
C GLN A 67 -4.30 8.40 -1.65
N GLU A 68 -4.40 9.53 -0.94
CA GLU A 68 -3.93 10.81 -1.46
C GLU A 68 -2.41 10.84 -1.65
N HIS A 69 -1.67 10.30 -0.69
CA HIS A 69 -0.22 10.25 -0.75
C HIS A 69 0.23 9.36 -1.90
N SER A 70 -0.36 8.18 -2.08
CA SER A 70 0.05 7.26 -3.14
C SER A 70 -0.19 7.86 -4.53
N ALA A 71 -1.28 8.60 -4.72
CA ALA A 71 -1.61 9.27 -5.97
C ALA A 71 -0.63 10.40 -6.34
N LYS A 72 0.07 10.99 -5.36
CA LYS A 72 0.96 12.14 -5.54
C LYS A 72 2.43 11.81 -5.39
N CYS A 73 2.77 10.70 -4.72
CA CYS A 73 4.16 10.34 -4.43
C CYS A 73 4.94 10.07 -5.73
N ARG A 74 6.04 10.81 -5.90
CA ARG A 74 6.95 10.71 -7.05
C ARG A 74 8.32 10.12 -6.70
N ALA A 75 8.50 9.62 -5.48
CA ALA A 75 9.74 8.96 -5.10
C ALA A 75 9.85 7.61 -5.82
N LEU A 76 11.08 7.28 -6.24
CA LEU A 76 11.37 5.99 -6.84
C LEU A 76 11.40 4.91 -5.74
N PRO A 77 11.07 3.65 -6.06
CA PRO A 77 11.26 2.54 -5.14
C PRO A 77 12.72 2.45 -4.67
N ARG A 78 12.92 2.13 -3.39
CA ARG A 78 14.25 1.84 -2.86
C ARG A 78 14.85 0.63 -3.59
N PRO A 79 16.13 0.66 -4.02
CA PRO A 79 16.78 -0.50 -4.61
C PRO A 79 16.81 -1.67 -3.62
N THR A 80 16.55 -2.88 -4.10
CA THR A 80 16.87 -4.10 -3.36
C THR A 80 18.38 -4.31 -3.39
N ALA A 81 19.01 -4.39 -2.22
CA ALA A 81 20.42 -4.75 -2.08
C ALA A 81 20.67 -6.22 -2.46
#